data_AF-A0A542FYH8-F1
#
_entry.id   AF-A0A542FYH8-F1
#
_cell.length_a   1.000
_cell.length_b   1.000
_cell.length_c   1.000
_cell.angle_alpha   90.00
_cell.angle_beta   90.00
_cell.angle_gamma   90.00
#
_symmetry.space_group_name_H-M   'P 1'
#
loop_
_entity.id
_entity.type
_entity.pdbx_description
1 polymer ?
#
loop_
_entity_poly.entity_id
_entity_poly.type
_entity_poly.pdbx_seq_one_letter_code
_entity_poly.pdbx_strand_id
1 'polypeptide(L)'
;MSAPDRKRDTDGRAIRLSAALAAITSSVLGLPLGLLAIDLLRDELHIQCSTIDMGGPGGSEWACSDGIGYIGFGLFLFVVWLATAIAGPIIAIRVRDGRDARRCLVALATVSAVWILAGTFGAAATLVDDELSPVKGPEFWIAAVGPLAILTSAAIASAIIALFLEGAAARVLLIAGALVIIVATVLQPGIGINVLPAAGLLAAAGIRSSIRLHRITGENSGHPLQT
;
A
#
# COMPACT_ATOMS: atom_id res chain seq x y z
N MET A 1 -33.89 -22.38 10.17
CA MET A 1 -32.76 -22.00 9.30
C MET A 1 -32.37 -23.24 8.50
N SER A 2 -32.50 -23.18 7.18
CA SER A 2 -32.29 -24.34 6.31
C SER A 2 -30.79 -24.68 6.20
N ALA A 3 -30.44 -25.95 5.94
CA ALA A 3 -29.04 -26.35 5.70
C ALA A 3 -28.32 -25.47 4.64
N PRO A 4 -28.94 -25.06 3.51
CA PRO A 4 -28.30 -24.15 2.56
C PRO A 4 -28.06 -22.73 3.11
N ASP A 5 -28.93 -22.20 3.98
CA ASP A 5 -28.71 -20.89 4.63
C ASP A 5 -27.48 -20.89 5.54
N ARG A 6 -27.24 -22.00 6.26
CA ARG A 6 -26.07 -22.14 7.15
C ARG A 6 -24.76 -22.16 6.36
N LYS A 7 -24.74 -22.81 5.19
CA LYS A 7 -23.54 -22.86 4.33
C LYS A 7 -23.18 -21.47 3.78
N ARG A 8 -24.19 -20.72 3.30
CA ARG A 8 -24.01 -19.38 2.74
C ARG A 8 -23.45 -18.37 3.75
N ASP A 9 -23.89 -18.45 5.01
CA ASP A 9 -23.36 -17.58 6.09
C ASP A 9 -21.90 -17.92 6.44
N THR A 10 -21.58 -19.22 6.47
CA THR A 10 -20.21 -19.70 6.76
C THR A 10 -19.21 -19.24 5.70
N ASP A 11 -19.57 -19.36 4.41
CA ASP A 11 -18.72 -18.94 3.29
C ASP A 11 -18.48 -17.42 3.31
N GLY A 12 -19.53 -16.64 3.60
CA GLY A 12 -19.45 -15.18 3.72
C GLY A 12 -18.55 -14.71 4.87
N ARG A 13 -18.54 -15.44 5.99
CA ARG A 13 -17.65 -15.19 7.14
C ARG A 13 -16.21 -15.55 6.81
N ALA A 14 -15.97 -16.69 6.16
CA ALA A 14 -14.63 -17.13 5.77
C ALA A 14 -13.95 -16.11 4.84
N ILE A 15 -14.68 -15.57 3.86
CA ILE A 15 -14.15 -14.54 2.93
C ILE A 15 -13.77 -13.24 3.66
N ARG A 16 -14.57 -12.82 4.66
CA ARG A 16 -14.26 -11.63 5.46
C ARG A 16 -13.02 -11.82 6.31
N LEU A 17 -12.89 -12.98 6.94
CA LEU A 17 -11.73 -13.32 7.76
C LEU A 17 -10.45 -13.44 6.94
N SER A 18 -10.50 -14.04 5.75
CA SER A 18 -9.32 -14.11 4.88
C SER A 18 -8.90 -12.74 4.34
N ALA A 19 -9.86 -11.89 3.97
CA ALA A 19 -9.57 -10.51 3.59
C ALA A 19 -8.95 -9.70 4.74
N ALA A 20 -9.48 -9.85 5.96
CA ALA A 20 -8.93 -9.21 7.14
C ALA A 20 -7.52 -9.73 7.46
N LEU A 21 -7.30 -11.04 7.38
CA LEU A 21 -6.01 -11.66 7.60
C LEU A 21 -4.97 -11.12 6.62
N ALA A 22 -5.29 -10.98 5.33
CA ALA A 22 -4.39 -10.40 4.34
C ALA A 22 -3.98 -8.95 4.68
N ALA A 23 -4.92 -8.12 5.16
CA ALA A 23 -4.63 -6.76 5.60
C ALA A 23 -3.77 -6.74 6.89
N ILE A 24 -4.04 -7.63 7.84
CA ILE A 24 -3.26 -7.73 9.09
C ILE A 24 -1.84 -8.22 8.80
N THR A 25 -1.69 -9.31 8.05
CA THR A 25 -0.37 -9.92 7.81
C THR A 25 0.54 -8.97 7.07
N SER A 26 0.06 -8.32 6.01
CA SER A 26 0.83 -7.30 5.30
C SER A 26 1.24 -6.11 6.19
N SER A 27 0.34 -5.63 7.05
CA SER A 27 0.64 -4.52 7.96
C SER A 27 1.69 -4.89 9.00
N VAL A 28 1.59 -6.11 9.58
CA VAL A 28 2.58 -6.64 10.53
C VAL A 28 3.93 -6.86 9.85
N LEU A 29 3.94 -7.41 8.64
CA LEU A 29 5.17 -7.59 7.86
C LEU A 29 5.81 -6.25 7.43
N GLY A 30 5.04 -5.17 7.37
CA GLY A 30 5.53 -3.83 7.07
C GLY A 30 6.28 -3.16 8.22
N LEU A 31 6.07 -3.58 9.48
CA LEU A 31 6.73 -3.02 10.65
C LEU A 31 8.27 -3.05 10.60
N PRO A 32 8.92 -4.20 10.35
CA PRO A 32 10.39 -4.24 10.26
C PRO A 32 10.93 -3.37 9.12
N LEU A 33 10.15 -3.15 8.06
CA LEU A 33 10.53 -2.27 6.95
C LEU A 33 10.52 -0.78 7.36
N GLY A 34 9.93 -0.45 8.51
CA GLY A 34 10.03 0.88 9.09
C GLY A 34 11.46 1.28 9.45
N LEU A 35 12.31 0.32 9.82
CA LEU A 35 13.74 0.59 10.06
C LEU A 35 14.46 0.92 8.74
N LEU A 36 14.16 0.17 7.68
CA LEU A 36 14.72 0.42 6.35
C LEU A 36 14.19 1.72 5.73
N ALA A 37 13.02 2.18 6.18
CA ALA A 37 12.53 3.51 5.82
C ALA A 37 13.43 4.60 6.41
N ILE A 38 13.99 4.41 7.60
CA ILE A 38 14.94 5.36 8.18
C ILE A 38 16.23 5.41 7.34
N ASP A 39 16.76 4.25 6.94
CA ASP A 39 17.94 4.17 6.07
C ASP A 39 17.67 4.88 4.74
N LEU A 40 16.52 4.64 4.10
CA LEU A 40 16.12 5.36 2.88
C LEU A 40 16.04 6.87 3.10
N LEU A 41 15.41 7.35 4.17
CA LEU A 41 15.25 8.79 4.42
C LEU A 41 16.59 9.48 4.67
N ARG A 42 17.51 8.81 5.35
CA ARG A 42 18.80 9.37 5.78
C ARG A 42 19.89 9.22 4.74
N ASP A 43 20.11 7.99 4.26
CA ASP A 43 21.29 7.63 3.50
C ASP A 43 21.08 7.77 1.99
N GLU A 44 19.83 7.66 1.52
CA GLU A 44 19.50 7.79 0.09
C GLU A 44 18.86 9.15 -0.24
N LEU A 45 17.92 9.60 0.60
CA LEU A 45 17.17 10.85 0.36
C LEU A 45 17.73 12.07 1.08
N HIS A 46 18.64 11.88 2.04
CA HIS A 46 19.29 12.96 2.81
C HIS A 46 18.29 13.97 3.43
N ILE A 47 17.11 13.49 3.85
CA ILE A 47 16.07 14.35 4.42
C ILE A 47 16.51 14.88 5.79
N GLN A 48 16.45 16.20 5.95
CA GLN A 48 16.96 16.97 7.10
C GLN A 48 18.48 16.88 7.25
N CYS A 49 19.20 16.65 6.15
CA CYS A 49 20.66 16.64 6.10
C CYS A 49 21.19 17.80 5.25
N SER A 50 22.36 18.28 5.63
CA SER A 50 23.10 19.36 4.99
C SER A 50 24.45 18.87 4.50
N THR A 51 24.90 19.40 3.37
CA THR A 51 26.28 19.18 2.91
C THR A 51 27.26 20.02 3.74
N ILE A 52 28.35 19.40 4.21
CA ILE A 52 29.45 20.10 4.88
C ILE A 52 30.65 20.16 3.94
N ASP A 53 31.24 21.35 3.80
CA ASP A 53 32.52 21.53 3.10
C ASP A 53 33.67 20.97 3.95
N MET A 54 34.33 19.92 3.46
CA MET A 54 35.50 19.33 4.12
C MET A 54 36.83 19.97 3.69
N GLY A 55 36.80 21.11 2.98
CA GLY A 55 37.98 21.91 2.65
C GLY A 55 38.92 21.24 1.63
N GLY A 56 38.43 20.28 0.85
CA GLY A 56 39.20 19.53 -0.15
C GLY A 56 38.51 19.50 -1.53
N PRO A 57 39.26 19.31 -2.64
CA PRO A 57 38.68 19.24 -3.97
C PRO A 57 37.77 18.01 -4.09
N GLY A 58 36.44 18.23 -4.04
CA GLY A 58 35.42 17.19 -4.16
C GLY A 58 34.90 16.59 -2.84
N GLY A 59 35.32 17.09 -1.68
CA GLY A 59 34.89 16.58 -0.38
C GLY A 59 33.69 17.32 0.19
N SER A 60 32.48 17.02 -0.29
CA SER A 60 31.28 17.31 0.51
C SER A 60 30.80 16.00 1.14
N GLU A 61 30.61 16.00 2.45
CA GLU A 61 29.97 14.89 3.17
C GLU A 61 28.58 15.34 3.64
N TRP A 62 27.63 14.41 3.62
CA TRP A 62 26.29 14.66 4.16
C TRP A 62 26.31 14.50 5.67
N ALA A 63 25.92 15.56 6.38
CA ALA A 63 25.72 15.54 7.81
C ALA A 63 24.28 15.91 8.15
N CYS A 64 23.61 15.05 8.91
CA CYS A 64 22.23 15.29 9.29
C CYS A 64 22.16 16.15 10.56
N SER A 65 21.53 17.32 10.48
CA SER A 65 21.38 18.21 11.63
C SER A 65 20.60 17.48 12.73
N ASP A 66 21.18 17.44 13.93
CA ASP A 66 20.67 16.79 15.14
C ASP A 66 20.52 15.26 15.16
N GLY A 67 20.81 14.54 14.06
CA GLY A 67 20.74 13.06 14.01
C GLY A 67 19.36 12.45 14.30
N ILE A 68 18.31 13.27 14.44
CA ILE A 68 16.96 12.88 14.86
C ILE A 68 15.88 13.50 13.93
N GLY A 69 16.24 14.48 13.07
CA GLY A 69 15.27 15.19 12.21
C GLY A 69 14.41 14.27 11.33
N TYR A 70 14.97 13.15 10.87
CA TYR A 70 14.26 12.13 10.10
C TYR A 70 13.21 11.34 10.92
N ILE A 71 13.29 11.33 12.27
CA ILE A 71 12.30 10.67 13.14
C ILE A 71 10.94 11.35 13.06
N GLY A 72 10.91 12.68 12.95
CA GLY A 72 9.65 13.41 12.78
C GLY A 72 8.91 12.97 11.52
N PHE A 73 9.64 12.80 10.42
CA PHE A 73 9.07 12.29 9.17
C PHE A 73 8.74 10.78 9.27
N GLY A 74 9.54 9.99 9.97
CA GLY A 74 9.22 8.60 10.30
C GLY A 74 7.90 8.45 11.05
N LEU A 75 7.63 9.30 12.05
CA LEU A 75 6.34 9.34 12.76
C LEU A 75 5.19 9.71 11.82
N PHE A 76 5.39 10.65 10.91
CA PHE A 76 4.41 11.01 9.88
C PHE A 76 4.05 9.82 8.98
N LEU A 77 5.02 8.99 8.61
CA LEU A 77 4.77 7.75 7.86
C LEU A 77 4.07 6.68 8.71
N PHE A 78 4.45 6.59 10.00
CA PHE A 78 3.89 5.62 10.94
C PHE A 78 2.40 5.87 11.22
N VAL A 79 1.97 7.13 11.29
CA VAL A 79 0.55 7.48 11.54
C VAL A 79 -0.36 6.89 10.47
N VAL A 80 0.03 6.98 9.19
CA VAL A 80 -0.77 6.42 8.09
C VAL A 80 -0.69 4.90 8.03
N TRP A 81 0.48 4.32 8.32
CA TRP A 81 0.58 2.88 8.51
C TRP A 81 -0.39 2.41 9.61
N LEU A 82 -0.42 3.06 10.77
CA LEU A 82 -1.29 2.67 11.88
C LEU A 82 -2.77 2.82 11.51
N ALA A 83 -3.13 3.92 10.84
CA ALA A 83 -4.48 4.15 10.37
C ALA A 83 -4.94 3.06 9.37
N THR A 84 -4.06 2.67 8.44
CA THR A 84 -4.37 1.63 7.44
C THR A 84 -4.41 0.24 8.05
N ALA A 85 -3.50 -0.07 8.97
CA ALA A 85 -3.43 -1.33 9.72
C ALA A 85 -4.68 -1.57 10.59
N ILE A 86 -5.30 -0.51 11.12
CA ILE A 86 -6.53 -0.58 11.90
C ILE A 86 -7.76 -0.58 10.98
N ALA A 87 -7.85 0.38 10.05
CA ALA A 87 -9.04 0.57 9.22
C ALA A 87 -9.25 -0.58 8.24
N GLY A 88 -8.19 -1.13 7.65
CA GLY A 88 -8.27 -2.20 6.66
C GLY A 88 -9.01 -3.45 7.15
N PRO A 89 -8.56 -4.07 8.26
CA PRO A 89 -9.23 -5.24 8.85
C PRO A 89 -10.67 -4.93 9.30
N ILE A 90 -10.92 -3.73 9.85
CA ILE A 90 -12.27 -3.30 10.23
C ILE A 90 -13.18 -3.26 9.01
N ILE A 91 -12.74 -2.63 7.92
CA ILE A 91 -13.49 -2.55 6.65
C ILE A 91 -13.76 -3.97 6.11
N ALA A 92 -12.74 -4.83 6.09
CA ALA A 92 -12.84 -6.20 5.59
C ALA A 92 -13.88 -7.05 6.35
N ILE A 93 -14.01 -6.84 7.66
CA ILE A 93 -14.95 -7.59 8.52
C ILE A 93 -16.35 -6.96 8.54
N ARG A 94 -16.43 -5.64 8.73
CA ARG A 94 -17.68 -4.95 9.10
C ARG A 94 -18.50 -4.53 7.89
N VAL A 95 -17.88 -4.22 6.75
CA VAL A 95 -18.62 -3.81 5.57
C VAL A 95 -19.28 -5.05 4.92
N ARG A 96 -20.61 -5.08 4.93
CA ARG A 96 -21.38 -6.24 4.44
C ARG A 96 -21.34 -6.33 2.93
N ASP A 97 -21.51 -5.21 2.23
CA ASP A 97 -21.48 -5.15 0.78
C ASP A 97 -20.06 -5.39 0.24
N GLY A 98 -19.94 -6.30 -0.74
CA GLY A 98 -18.65 -6.63 -1.36
C GLY A 98 -18.06 -5.49 -2.18
N ARG A 99 -18.91 -4.71 -2.86
CA ARG A 99 -18.52 -3.59 -3.72
C ARG A 99 -18.07 -2.40 -2.89
N ASP A 100 -18.77 -2.08 -1.81
CA ASP A 100 -18.38 -0.96 -0.94
C ASP A 100 -17.10 -1.30 -0.16
N ALA A 101 -16.98 -2.53 0.35
CA ALA A 101 -15.75 -2.99 0.99
C ALA A 101 -14.55 -2.86 0.03
N ARG A 102 -14.73 -3.28 -1.23
CA ARG A 102 -13.70 -3.17 -2.28
C ARG A 102 -13.29 -1.72 -2.51
N ARG A 103 -14.26 -0.81 -2.67
CA ARG A 103 -13.99 0.63 -2.86
C ARG A 103 -13.22 1.22 -1.69
N CYS A 104 -13.65 0.96 -0.46
CA CYS A 104 -12.98 1.47 0.73
C CYS A 104 -11.55 0.93 0.87
N LEU A 105 -11.34 -0.37 0.60
CA LEU A 105 -10.00 -0.99 0.66
C LEU A 105 -9.06 -0.42 -0.42
N VAL A 106 -9.53 -0.25 -1.65
CA VAL A 106 -8.74 0.36 -2.74
C VAL A 106 -8.44 1.83 -2.43
N ALA A 107 -9.41 2.58 -1.90
CA ALA A 107 -9.19 3.97 -1.49
C ALA A 107 -8.13 4.05 -0.38
N LEU A 108 -8.21 3.18 0.63
CA LEU A 108 -7.24 3.13 1.72
C LEU A 108 -5.84 2.73 1.21
N ALA A 109 -5.76 1.77 0.28
CA ALA A 109 -4.49 1.38 -0.37
C ALA A 109 -3.89 2.56 -1.16
N THR A 110 -4.73 3.30 -1.88
CA THR A 110 -4.34 4.50 -2.64
C THR A 110 -3.79 5.57 -1.71
N VAL A 111 -4.48 5.88 -0.61
CA VAL A 111 -4.01 6.84 0.39
C VAL A 111 -2.66 6.41 0.96
N SER A 112 -2.51 5.14 1.33
CA SER A 112 -1.25 4.60 1.86
C SER A 112 -0.08 4.78 0.88
N ALA A 113 -0.29 4.41 -0.39
CA ALA A 113 0.72 4.54 -1.44
C ALA A 113 1.04 6.00 -1.79
N VAL A 114 0.03 6.86 -1.91
CA VAL A 114 0.24 8.29 -2.18
C VAL A 114 0.97 8.96 -1.03
N TRP A 115 0.66 8.61 0.22
CA TRP A 115 1.26 9.23 1.40
C TRP A 115 2.77 9.05 1.44
N ILE A 116 3.25 7.83 1.24
CA ILE A 116 4.69 7.54 1.22
C ILE A 116 5.37 8.14 0.00
N LEU A 117 4.79 8.03 -1.19
CA LEU A 117 5.41 8.54 -2.42
C LEU A 117 5.45 10.07 -2.46
N ALA A 118 4.29 10.73 -2.28
CA ALA A 118 4.21 12.18 -2.29
C ALA A 118 4.88 12.79 -1.06
N GLY A 119 4.78 12.14 0.10
CA GLY A 119 5.44 12.58 1.32
C GLY A 119 6.96 12.58 1.17
N THR A 120 7.54 11.46 0.71
CA THR A 120 9.00 11.37 0.54
C THR A 120 9.51 12.29 -0.57
N PHE A 121 8.75 12.46 -1.66
CA PHE A 121 9.09 13.44 -2.70
C PHE A 121 9.05 14.87 -2.15
N GLY A 122 7.99 15.23 -1.42
CA GLY A 122 7.85 16.56 -0.82
C GLY A 122 8.94 16.83 0.21
N ALA A 123 9.27 15.85 1.04
CA ALA A 123 10.37 15.94 2.00
C ALA A 123 11.72 16.12 1.28
N ALA A 124 12.00 15.32 0.25
CA ALA A 124 13.20 15.46 -0.56
C ALA A 124 13.29 16.85 -1.22
N ALA A 125 12.16 17.42 -1.65
CA ALA A 125 12.12 18.73 -2.30
C ALA A 125 12.23 19.93 -1.34
N THR A 126 12.02 19.75 -0.03
CA THR A 126 11.89 20.88 0.92
C THR A 126 12.79 20.78 2.15
N LEU A 127 13.29 19.59 2.47
CA LEU A 127 14.04 19.31 3.69
C LEU A 127 15.46 18.83 3.41
N VAL A 128 15.90 18.81 2.16
CA VAL A 128 17.28 18.51 1.79
C VAL A 128 18.00 19.84 1.59
N ASP A 129 19.08 20.05 2.33
CA ASP A 129 19.90 21.24 2.22
C ASP A 129 21.15 20.93 1.37
N ASP A 130 21.00 21.18 0.07
CA ASP A 130 21.90 20.75 -1.00
C ASP A 130 22.79 21.88 -1.53
N GLU A 131 23.02 22.96 -0.75
CA GLU A 131 23.75 24.16 -1.19
C GLU A 131 25.12 23.91 -1.84
N LEU A 132 25.84 22.86 -1.41
CA LEU A 132 27.15 22.48 -1.95
C LEU A 132 27.11 21.23 -2.86
N SER A 133 25.94 20.62 -3.04
CA SER A 133 25.75 19.43 -3.87
C SER A 133 25.44 19.80 -5.33
N PRO A 134 26.02 19.12 -6.32
CA PRO A 134 25.64 19.28 -7.73
C PRO A 134 24.27 18.64 -8.05
N VAL A 135 23.75 17.79 -7.15
CA VAL A 135 22.50 17.04 -7.30
C VAL A 135 21.47 17.59 -6.33
N LYS A 136 20.25 17.82 -6.83
CA LYS A 136 19.17 18.37 -6.00
C LYS A 136 18.37 17.30 -5.26
N GLY A 137 17.76 17.66 -4.13
CA GLY A 137 16.85 16.80 -3.35
C GLY A 137 15.90 15.90 -4.18
N PRO A 138 15.10 16.45 -5.13
CA PRO A 138 14.21 15.65 -5.97
C PRO A 138 14.92 14.63 -6.88
N GLU A 139 16.17 14.87 -7.27
CA GLU A 139 16.94 13.98 -8.13
C GLU A 139 17.36 12.72 -7.37
N PHE A 140 17.72 12.85 -6.09
CA PHE A 140 17.93 11.71 -5.19
C PHE A 140 16.66 10.85 -5.09
N TRP A 141 15.50 11.48 -4.96
CA TRP A 141 14.22 10.76 -4.92
C TRP A 141 13.92 10.01 -6.23
N ILE A 142 14.17 10.64 -7.38
CA ILE A 142 13.97 10.00 -8.69
C ILE A 142 14.89 8.78 -8.83
N ALA A 143 16.14 8.88 -8.40
CA ALA A 143 17.10 7.77 -8.46
C ALA A 143 16.69 6.60 -7.54
N ALA A 144 16.35 6.90 -6.27
CA ALA A 144 16.08 5.87 -5.26
C ALA A 144 14.65 5.30 -5.30
N VAL A 145 13.64 6.12 -5.62
CA VAL A 145 12.21 5.78 -5.49
C VAL A 145 11.47 5.88 -6.81
N GLY A 146 11.94 6.68 -7.77
CA GLY A 146 11.25 6.97 -9.03
C GLY A 146 10.75 5.75 -9.81
N PRO A 147 11.59 4.75 -10.15
CA PRO A 147 11.14 3.55 -10.87
C PRO A 147 10.02 2.79 -10.17
N LEU A 148 10.05 2.77 -8.83
CA LEU A 148 9.11 2.04 -8.00
C LEU A 148 7.85 2.83 -7.73
N ALA A 149 7.93 4.16 -7.73
CA ALA A 149 6.79 5.04 -7.77
C ALA A 149 5.97 4.81 -9.04
N ILE A 150 6.62 4.61 -10.19
CA ILE A 150 5.93 4.28 -11.46
C ILE A 150 5.20 2.94 -11.33
N LEU A 151 5.88 1.88 -10.86
CA LEU A 151 5.26 0.56 -10.68
C LEU A 151 4.08 0.60 -9.69
N THR A 152 4.28 1.26 -8.55
CA THR A 152 3.24 1.41 -7.52
C THR A 152 2.06 2.21 -8.06
N SER A 153 2.31 3.30 -8.79
CA SER A 153 1.26 4.11 -9.41
C SER A 153 0.47 3.33 -10.46
N ALA A 154 1.16 2.54 -11.30
CA ALA A 154 0.50 1.67 -12.28
C ALA A 154 -0.36 0.59 -11.61
N ALA A 155 0.14 -0.01 -10.52
CA ALA A 155 -0.62 -0.97 -9.72
C ALA A 155 -1.89 -0.33 -9.12
N ILE A 156 -1.77 0.85 -8.52
CA ILE A 156 -2.91 1.59 -7.97
C ILE A 156 -3.90 2.00 -9.07
N ALA A 157 -3.42 2.48 -10.21
CA ALA A 157 -4.27 2.80 -11.36
C ALA A 157 -5.06 1.57 -11.84
N SER A 158 -4.39 0.41 -11.95
CA SER A 158 -5.07 -0.84 -12.30
C SER A 158 -6.12 -1.27 -11.27
N ALA A 159 -5.86 -1.04 -9.98
CA ALA A 159 -6.80 -1.32 -8.90
C ALA A 159 -8.03 -0.39 -8.95
N ILE A 160 -7.83 0.88 -9.31
CA ILE A 160 -8.91 1.84 -9.54
C ILE A 160 -9.76 1.39 -10.74
N ILE A 161 -9.13 0.97 -11.85
CA ILE A 161 -9.84 0.41 -13.01
C ILE A 161 -10.66 -0.83 -12.61
N ALA A 162 -10.12 -1.69 -11.75
CA ALA A 162 -10.81 -2.88 -11.25
C ALA A 162 -12.11 -2.56 -10.47
N LEU A 163 -12.29 -1.31 -9.99
CA LEU A 163 -13.54 -0.89 -9.34
C LEU A 163 -14.73 -0.83 -10.31
N PHE A 164 -14.48 -0.69 -11.60
CA PHE A 164 -15.49 -0.69 -12.67
C PHE A 164 -15.74 -2.10 -13.23
N LEU A 165 -14.91 -3.07 -12.87
CA LEU A 165 -15.03 -4.46 -13.30
C LEU A 165 -15.76 -5.31 -12.25
N GLU A 166 -16.25 -6.47 -12.69
CA GLU A 166 -16.91 -7.46 -11.84
C GLU A 166 -16.26 -8.85 -11.92
N GLY A 167 -16.54 -9.67 -10.91
CA GLY A 167 -16.15 -11.08 -10.88
C GLY A 167 -14.63 -11.30 -10.99
N ALA A 168 -14.25 -12.26 -11.84
CA ALA A 168 -12.87 -12.72 -11.96
C ALA A 168 -11.92 -11.63 -12.49
N ALA A 169 -12.37 -10.78 -13.42
CA ALA A 169 -11.54 -9.72 -13.98
C ALA A 169 -11.09 -8.72 -12.90
N ALA A 170 -12.03 -8.25 -12.06
CA ALA A 170 -11.68 -7.38 -10.94
C ALA A 170 -10.73 -8.06 -9.95
N ARG A 171 -10.94 -9.35 -9.67
CA ARG A 171 -10.06 -10.13 -8.79
C ARG A 171 -8.63 -10.17 -9.33
N VAL A 172 -8.46 -10.54 -10.59
CA VAL A 172 -7.15 -10.70 -11.22
C VAL A 172 -6.37 -9.38 -11.19
N LEU A 173 -7.01 -8.27 -11.57
CA LEU A 173 -6.34 -6.95 -11.54
C LEU A 173 -5.92 -6.56 -10.11
N LEU A 174 -6.76 -6.79 -9.10
CA LEU A 174 -6.44 -6.44 -7.71
C LEU A 174 -5.31 -7.29 -7.14
N ILE A 175 -5.31 -8.60 -7.41
CA ILE A 175 -4.23 -9.50 -6.96
C ILE A 175 -2.93 -9.20 -7.73
N ALA A 176 -3.01 -8.98 -9.04
CA ALA A 176 -1.84 -8.59 -9.83
C ALA A 176 -1.24 -7.27 -9.34
N GLY A 177 -2.09 -6.27 -9.06
CA GLY A 177 -1.66 -5.01 -8.45
C GLY A 177 -0.97 -5.22 -7.10
N ALA A 178 -1.52 -6.07 -6.24
CA ALA A 178 -0.88 -6.42 -4.97
C ALA A 178 0.51 -7.05 -5.17
N LEU A 179 0.67 -7.95 -6.15
CA LEU A 179 1.95 -8.60 -6.46
C LEU A 179 2.99 -7.59 -7.00
N VAL A 180 2.58 -6.67 -7.87
CA VAL A 180 3.46 -5.60 -8.37
C VAL A 180 3.97 -4.73 -7.23
N ILE A 181 3.10 -4.38 -6.28
CA ILE A 181 3.46 -3.61 -5.08
C ILE A 181 4.43 -4.39 -4.17
N ILE A 182 4.26 -5.71 -4.03
CA ILE A 182 5.21 -6.57 -3.30
C ILE A 182 6.57 -6.57 -3.98
N VAL A 183 6.63 -6.73 -5.31
CA VAL A 183 7.89 -6.65 -6.08
C VAL A 183 8.54 -5.29 -5.88
N ALA A 184 7.77 -4.20 -5.94
CA ALA A 184 8.31 -2.86 -5.70
C ALA A 184 8.88 -2.71 -4.28
N THR A 185 8.22 -3.30 -3.28
CA THR A 185 8.69 -3.33 -1.90
C THR A 185 9.99 -4.12 -1.74
N VAL A 186 10.16 -5.23 -2.47
CA VAL A 186 11.41 -6.01 -2.43
C VAL A 186 12.56 -5.23 -3.06
N LEU A 187 12.29 -4.48 -4.15
CA LEU A 187 13.31 -3.69 -4.85
C LEU A 187 13.74 -2.43 -4.09
N GLN A 188 12.85 -1.81 -3.31
CA GLN A 188 13.21 -0.76 -2.35
C GLN A 188 12.47 -0.99 -1.03
N PRO A 189 13.07 -1.72 -0.10
CA PRO A 189 12.45 -2.03 1.19
C PRO A 189 12.06 -0.79 2.00
N GLY A 190 12.75 0.34 1.82
CA GLY A 190 12.50 1.57 2.57
C GLY A 190 11.12 2.21 2.34
N ILE A 191 10.44 1.93 1.22
CA ILE A 191 9.04 2.38 1.03
C ILE A 191 8.02 1.39 1.63
N GLY A 192 8.49 0.22 2.07
CA GLY A 192 7.66 -0.93 2.42
C GLY A 192 6.71 -0.72 3.59
N ILE A 193 7.02 0.17 4.54
CA ILE A 193 6.17 0.45 5.70
C ILE A 193 4.74 0.85 5.30
N ASN A 194 4.56 1.59 4.20
CA ASN A 194 3.23 2.03 3.72
C ASN A 194 2.80 1.34 2.43
N VAL A 195 3.75 0.86 1.63
CA VAL A 195 3.47 0.19 0.35
C VAL A 195 3.04 -1.26 0.56
N LEU A 196 3.62 -1.99 1.52
CA LEU A 196 3.22 -3.37 1.80
C LEU A 196 1.78 -3.50 2.37
N PRO A 197 1.33 -2.66 3.32
CA PRO A 197 -0.08 -2.61 3.70
C PRO A 197 -1.01 -2.35 2.51
N ALA A 198 -0.61 -1.46 1.56
CA ALA A 198 -1.38 -1.22 0.35
C ALA A 198 -1.55 -2.51 -0.47
N ALA A 199 -0.51 -3.33 -0.62
CA ALA A 199 -0.62 -4.64 -1.27
C ALA A 199 -1.64 -5.56 -0.57
N GLY A 200 -1.60 -5.64 0.76
CA GLY A 200 -2.56 -6.46 1.51
C GLY A 200 -3.99 -5.95 1.43
N LEU A 201 -4.20 -4.63 1.38
CA LEU A 201 -5.50 -4.01 1.16
C LEU A 201 -6.04 -4.33 -0.26
N LEU A 202 -5.19 -4.29 -1.28
CA LEU A 202 -5.57 -4.72 -2.63
C LEU A 202 -5.88 -6.22 -2.69
N ALA A 203 -5.08 -7.06 -2.01
CA ALA A 203 -5.35 -8.48 -1.88
C ALA A 203 -6.68 -8.76 -1.19
N ALA A 204 -6.97 -8.05 -0.09
CA ALA A 204 -8.24 -8.10 0.62
C ALA A 204 -9.41 -7.68 -0.29
N ALA A 205 -9.25 -6.62 -1.07
CA ALA A 205 -10.23 -6.17 -2.05
C ALA A 205 -10.50 -7.23 -3.14
N GLY A 206 -9.43 -7.89 -3.61
CA GLY A 206 -9.49 -9.01 -4.55
C GLY A 206 -10.26 -10.21 -3.97
N ILE A 207 -9.98 -10.58 -2.73
CA ILE A 207 -10.72 -11.65 -2.01
C ILE A 207 -12.21 -11.30 -1.92
N ARG A 208 -12.53 -10.05 -1.57
CA ARG A 208 -13.92 -9.55 -1.43
C ARG A 208 -14.70 -9.52 -2.75
N SER A 209 -14.02 -9.49 -3.90
CA SER A 209 -14.67 -9.53 -5.22
C SER A 209 -15.34 -10.88 -5.54
N SER A 210 -14.98 -11.95 -4.82
CA SER A 210 -15.54 -13.31 -5.01
C SER A 210 -16.98 -13.48 -4.52
N ILE A 211 -17.50 -12.57 -3.68
CA ILE A 211 -18.80 -12.70 -3.00
C ILE A 211 -19.99 -12.69 -3.98
N ARG A 212 -19.85 -12.11 -5.18
CA ARG A 212 -20.93 -12.04 -6.17
C ARG A 212 -21.08 -13.31 -7.02
N LEU A 213 -19.99 -14.05 -7.26
CA LEU A 213 -19.99 -15.29 -8.06
C LEU A 213 -20.88 -16.39 -7.45
N HIS A 214 -20.96 -16.46 -6.11
CA HIS A 214 -21.84 -17.41 -5.43
C HIS A 214 -23.32 -17.00 -5.43
N ARG A 215 -23.65 -15.72 -5.64
CA ARG A 215 -25.05 -15.28 -5.69
C ARG A 215 -25.72 -15.66 -7.01
N ILE A 216 -25.02 -15.48 -8.14
CA ILE A 216 -25.57 -15.74 -9.49
C ILE A 216 -25.67 -17.24 -9.80
N THR A 217 -24.69 -18.04 -9.36
CA THR A 217 -24.71 -19.50 -9.59
C THR A 217 -25.73 -20.25 -8.74
N GLY A 218 -26.20 -19.67 -7.63
CA GLY A 218 -27.21 -20.26 -6.75
C GLY A 218 -28.66 -19.92 -7.10
N GLU A 219 -28.89 -18.95 -8.00
CA GLU A 219 -30.24 -18.49 -8.37
C GLU A 219 -30.78 -19.21 -9.63
N ASN A 220 -29.89 -19.81 -10.43
CA ASN A 220 -30.26 -20.41 -11.73
C ASN A 220 -30.62 -21.91 -11.69
N SER A 221 -30.67 -22.53 -10.51
CA SER A 221 -30.99 -23.96 -10.35
C SER A 221 -32.44 -24.24 -9.91
N GLY A 222 -33.30 -23.21 -9.91
CA GLY A 222 -34.61 -23.24 -9.25
C GLY A 222 -35.86 -23.15 -10.13
N HIS A 223 -35.82 -23.49 -11.42
CA HIS A 223 -37.06 -23.60 -12.20
C HIS A 223 -37.08 -24.84 -13.12
N PRO A 224 -37.81 -25.91 -12.76
CA PRO A 224 -38.37 -26.78 -13.79
C PRO A 224 -39.46 -25.99 -14.51
N LEU A 225 -39.28 -25.81 -15.83
CA LEU A 225 -40.37 -25.49 -16.74
C LEU A 225 -41.42 -26.60 -16.61
N GLN A 226 -42.52 -26.30 -15.92
CA GLN A 226 -43.76 -27.04 -16.05
C GLN A 226 -44.60 -26.29 -17.09
N THR A 227 -44.67 -26.86 -18.28
CA THR A 227 -45.72 -26.62 -19.28
C THR A 227 -46.17 -27.97 -19.79
#